data_AF-A0AA93HFH7-F1
#
_entry.id   AF-A0AA93HFH7-F1
#
_cell.length_a   1.000
_cell.length_b   1.000
_cell.length_c   1.000
_cell.angle_alpha   90.00
_cell.angle_beta   90.00
_cell.angle_gamma   90.00
#
_symmetry.space_group_name_H-M   'P 1'
#
loop_
_entity.id
_entity.type
_entity.pdbx_description
1 polymer ?
#
loop_
_entity_poly.entity_id
_entity_poly.type
_entity_poly.pdbx_seq_one_letter_code
_entity_poly.pdbx_strand_id
1 'polypeptide(L)' 'MAANYNRPKPIDPIWYRRSCTLRITCGCGRHIAVQLGAFARANAIPASTQVYKLIARLRCQKCGRRPYADVVRDPR' A
#
# COMPACT_ATOMS: atom_id res chain seq x y z
N MET A 1 -11.48 -23.22 13.53
CA MET A 1 -10.87 -22.63 12.31
C MET A 1 -10.00 -21.46 12.73
N ALA A 2 -8.68 -21.65 12.78
CA ALA A 2 -7.75 -20.58 13.17
C ALA A 2 -7.66 -19.54 12.04
N ALA A 3 -8.06 -18.30 12.32
CA ALA A 3 -7.87 -17.19 11.39
C ALA A 3 -6.36 -16.98 11.19
N ASN A 4 -5.86 -17.18 9.98
CA ASN A 4 -4.47 -16.97 9.64
C ASN A 4 -4.20 -15.45 9.51
N TYR A 5 -3.72 -14.83 10.58
CA TYR A 5 -3.43 -13.38 10.68
C TYR A 5 -2.15 -12.95 9.91
N ASN A 6 -1.42 -13.87 9.27
CA ASN A 6 -0.18 -13.54 8.54
C ASN A 6 -0.40 -12.87 7.19
N ARG A 7 -1.62 -12.93 6.63
CA ARG A 7 -1.95 -12.19 5.41
C ARG A 7 -2.76 -10.95 5.77
N PRO A 8 -2.31 -9.77 5.33
CA PRO A 8 -3.15 -8.59 5.32
C PRO A 8 -4.54 -8.89 4.80
N LYS A 9 -5.58 -8.74 5.62
CA LYS A 9 -6.93 -8.77 5.05
C LYS A 9 -7.04 -7.52 4.17
N PRO A 10 -7.47 -7.63 2.91
CA PRO A 10 -7.54 -6.48 2.01
C PRO A 10 -8.40 -5.33 2.57
N ILE A 11 -9.31 -5.62 3.50
CA ILE A 11 -10.20 -4.68 4.20
C ILE A 11 -9.47 -3.83 5.25
N ASP A 12 -8.24 -4.17 5.63
CA ASP A 12 -7.52 -3.44 6.69
C ASP A 12 -7.35 -1.95 6.31
N PRO A 13 -7.79 -1.03 7.18
CA PRO A 13 -7.61 0.39 6.97
C PRO A 13 -6.15 0.81 7.14
N ILE A 14 -5.77 1.91 6.49
CA ILE A 14 -4.40 2.47 6.52
C ILE A 14 -3.92 2.70 7.96
N TRP A 15 -4.78 3.13 8.89
CA TRP A 15 -4.38 3.37 10.29
C TRP A 15 -3.83 2.11 10.97
N TYR A 16 -4.40 0.93 10.66
CA TYR A 16 -3.98 -0.35 11.23
C TYR A 16 -2.63 -0.81 10.67
N ARG A 17 -2.34 -0.46 9.41
CA ARG A 17 -1.12 -0.84 8.68
C ARG A 17 -0.15 0.32 8.47
N ARG A 18 -0.26 1.39 9.26
CA ARG A 18 0.53 2.63 9.07
C ARG A 18 2.05 2.39 9.08
N SER A 19 2.50 1.40 9.86
CA SER A 19 3.89 1.01 10.03
C SER A 19 4.39 0.02 8.97
N CYS A 20 3.52 -0.45 8.07
CA CYS A 20 3.91 -1.36 7.00
C CYS A 20 4.54 -0.59 5.83
N THR A 21 5.37 -1.28 5.06
CA THR A 21 6.00 -0.74 3.86
C THR A 21 5.12 -1.04 2.65
N LEU A 22 4.70 0.02 1.97
CA LEU A 22 4.04 -0.02 0.66
C LEU A 22 5.13 -0.09 -0.40
N ARG A 23 5.23 -1.24 -1.07
CA ARG A 23 6.09 -1.47 -2.23
C ARG A 23 5.25 -1.28 -3.49
N ILE A 24 5.65 -0.34 -4.33
CA ILE A 24 5.01 -0.03 -5.61
C ILE A 24 6.01 -0.33 -6.71
N THR A 25 5.65 -1.23 -7.62
CA THR A 25 6.44 -1.64 -8.78
C THR A 25 5.64 -1.36 -10.04
N CYS A 26 6.19 -0.54 -10.92
CA CYS A 26 5.61 -0.28 -12.22
C CYS A 26 6.44 -0.96 -13.32
N GLY A 27 5.77 -1.56 -14.30
CA GLY A 27 6.42 -2.17 -15.48
C GLY A 27 7.18 -1.19 -16.39
N CYS A 28 7.13 0.12 -16.11
CA CYS A 28 8.00 1.11 -16.76
C CYS A 28 9.40 1.23 -16.12
N GLY A 29 9.73 0.36 -15.16
CA GLY A 29 11.00 0.37 -14.41
C GLY A 29 11.02 1.29 -13.18
N ARG A 30 9.86 1.81 -12.73
CA ARG A 30 9.79 2.64 -11.52
C ARG A 30 9.41 1.79 -10.32
N HIS A 31 10.26 1.79 -9.31
CA HIS A 31 10.05 1.07 -8.06
C HIS A 31 10.15 2.04 -6.89
N ILE A 32 9.19 1.98 -5.97
CA ILE A 32 9.11 2.85 -4.80
C ILE A 32 8.80 1.97 -3.59
N ALA A 33 9.58 2.09 -2.53
CA ALA A 33 9.28 1.51 -1.24
C ALA A 33 9.13 2.65 -0.24
N VAL A 34 7.94 2.80 0.35
CA VAL A 34 7.62 3.90 1.26
C VAL A 34 6.72 3.38 2.38
N GLN A 35 6.81 3.99 3.56
CA GLN A 35 5.87 3.66 4.64
C GLN A 35 4.45 4.03 4.23
N LEU A 36 3.51 3.11 4.42
CA LEU A 36 2.11 3.31 4.04
C LEU A 36 1.51 4.55 4.73
N GLY A 37 1.82 4.77 6.01
CA GLY A 37 1.36 5.95 6.74
C GLY A 37 1.95 7.27 6.20
N ALA A 38 3.25 7.27 5.86
CA ALA A 38 3.91 8.44 5.27
C ALA A 38 3.35 8.75 3.88
N PHE A 39 3.15 7.72 3.05
CA PHE A 39 2.55 7.85 1.73
C PHE A 39 1.11 8.38 1.80
N ALA A 40 0.30 7.85 2.72
CA ALA A 40 -1.06 8.31 2.93
C ALA A 40 -1.08 9.79 3.36
N ARG A 41 -0.21 10.18 4.29
CA ARG A 41 -0.10 11.58 4.74
C ARG A 41 0.33 12.50 3.59
N ALA A 42 1.34 12.12 2.81
CA ALA A 42 1.84 12.92 1.69
C ALA A 42 0.81 13.11 0.57
N ASN A 43 -0.12 12.17 0.40
CA ASN A 43 -1.17 12.24 -0.63
C ASN A 43 -2.55 12.64 -0.05
N ALA A 44 -2.59 13.16 1.18
CA ALA A 44 -3.83 13.52 1.89
C ALA A 44 -4.90 12.41 1.90
N ILE A 45 -4.46 11.15 1.97
CA ILE A 45 -5.36 9.99 1.98
C ILE A 45 -5.84 9.76 3.41
N PRO A 46 -7.17 9.70 3.66
CA PRO A 46 -7.70 9.44 4.99
C PRO A 46 -7.19 8.11 5.55
N ALA A 47 -6.79 8.09 6.82
CA ALA A 47 -6.29 6.88 7.48
C ALA A 47 -7.37 5.78 7.63
N SER A 48 -8.64 6.14 7.53
CA SER A 48 -9.79 5.23 7.45
C SER A 48 -9.92 4.54 6.08
N THR A 49 -9.19 5.02 5.06
CA THR A 49 -9.20 4.41 3.73
C THR A 49 -8.63 3.00 3.80
N GLN A 50 -9.30 2.07 3.13
CA GLN A 50 -8.85 0.68 3.04
C GLN A 50 -7.66 0.60 2.08
N VAL A 51 -6.65 -0.20 2.44
CA VAL A 51 -5.41 -0.31 1.67
C VAL A 51 -5.67 -0.74 0.23
N TYR A 52 -6.60 -1.67 -0.01
CA TYR A 52 -6.94 -2.09 -1.38
C TYR A 52 -7.51 -0.94 -2.22
N LYS A 53 -8.28 -0.02 -1.64
CA LYS A 53 -8.83 1.15 -2.35
C LYS A 53 -7.72 2.10 -2.76
N LEU A 54 -6.71 2.27 -1.90
CA LEU A 54 -5.51 3.02 -2.22
C LEU A 54 -4.76 2.36 -3.39
N ILE A 55 -4.48 1.06 -3.30
CA ILE A 55 -3.77 0.31 -4.35
C ILE A 55 -4.54 0.35 -5.68
N ALA A 56 -5.87 0.26 -5.64
CA ALA A 56 -6.72 0.31 -6.82
C ALA A 56 -6.67 1.66 -7.56
N ARG A 57 -6.39 2.75 -6.85
CA ARG A 57 -6.30 4.10 -7.40
C ARG A 57 -4.88 4.51 -7.80
N LEU A 58 -3.87 3.70 -7.47
CA LEU A 58 -2.49 4.02 -7.83
C LEU A 58 -2.32 4.10 -9.35
N ARG A 59 -1.65 5.16 -9.78
CA ARG A 59 -1.19 5.34 -11.16
C ARG A 59 0.26 5.76 -11.14
N CYS A 60 1.05 5.21 -12.06
CA CYS A 60 2.42 5.61 -12.23
C CYS A 60 2.46 7.01 -12.87
N GLN A 61 3.12 7.97 -12.21
CA GLN A 61 3.27 9.32 -12.76
C GLN A 61 4.07 9.37 -14.07
N LYS A 62 4.93 8.37 -14.34
CA LYS A 62 5.77 8.34 -15.55
C LYS A 62 5.01 7.81 -16.78
N CYS A 63 4.28 6.72 -16.64
CA CYS A 63 3.66 6.02 -17.77
C CYS A 63 2.12 5.97 -17.71
N GLY A 64 1.49 6.53 -16.67
CA GLY A 64 0.04 6.53 -16.47
C GLY A 64 -0.58 5.17 -16.15
N ARG A 65 0.15 4.06 -16.32
CA ARG A 65 -0.34 2.70 -16.08
C ARG A 65 -0.50 2.42 -14.59
N ARG A 66 -1.37 1.46 -14.28
CA ARG A 66 -1.57 0.96 -12.92
C ARG A 66 -0.33 0.17 -12.48
N PRO A 67 0.41 0.63 -11.45
CA PRO A 67 1.51 -0.14 -10.92
C PRO A 67 0.98 -1.29 -10.07
N TYR A 68 1.81 -2.31 -9.90
CA TYR A 68 1.60 -3.36 -8.93
C TYR A 68 2.02 -2.83 -7.55
N ALA A 69 1.22 -3.07 -6.52
CA ALA A 69 1.57 -2.63 -5.17
C ALA A 69 1.23 -3.67 -4.11
N ASP A 70 2.16 -3.86 -3.19
CA ASP A 70 2.07 -4.78 -2.07
C ASP A 70 2.38 -4.07 -0.76
N VAL A 71 1.72 -4.50 0.30
CA VAL A 71 1.99 -4.03 1.66
C VAL A 71 2.65 -5.14 2.44
N VAL A 72 3.94 -4.95 2.73
CA VAL A 72 4.73 -5.89 3.53
C VAL A 72 4.90 -5.33 4.93
N ARG A 73 4.74 -6.18 5.94
CA ARG A 73 5.18 -5.86 7.29
C ARG A 73 6.70 -6.02 7.28
N ASP A 74 7.42 -4.94 7.55
CA ASP A 74 8.87 -5.01 7.69
C ASP A 74 9.18 -6.00 8.83
N PRO A 75 9.94 -7.08 8.58
CA PRO A 75 10.42 -7.95 9.63
C PRO A 75 11.58 -7.21 10.30
N ARG A 76 11.27 -6.40 11.30
CA ARG A 76 12.25 -6.08 12.33
C ARG A 76 12.41 -7.29 13.24
#